data_AF-A0A7J5VPG4-F1
#
_entry.id   AF-A0A7J5VPG4-F1
#
_cell.length_a   1.000
_cell.length_b   1.000
_cell.length_c   1.000
_cell.angle_alpha   90.00
_cell.angle_beta   90.00
_cell.angle_gamma   90.00
#
_symmetry.space_group_name_H-M   'P 1'
#
loop_
_entity.id
_entity.type
_entity.pdbx_description
1 polymer ?
#
loop_
_entity_poly.entity_id
_entity_poly.type
_entity_poly.pdbx_seq_one_letter_code
_entity_poly.pdbx_strand_id
1 'polypeptide(L)'
;MDIQDQWTEETALKVLQHPTVDSKLWAEAVEWLILFGPEKIRDLLLQSSGTATGHCFPELRPSGYAPDGQPCYQVADLAESLQISREEAKAILARKQKEHDMPHFIDETEALKLQ
;
A
#
# COMPACT_ATOMS: atom_id res chain seq x y z
N MET A 1 32.42 -9.86 -11.70
CA MET A 1 31.49 -9.08 -10.90
C MET A 1 30.13 -9.66 -11.19
N ASP A 2 29.53 -10.31 -10.19
CA ASP A 2 28.29 -11.06 -10.39
C ASP A 2 27.12 -10.08 -10.58
N ILE A 3 26.08 -10.51 -11.30
CA ILE A 3 24.84 -9.71 -11.47
C ILE A 3 24.25 -9.32 -10.10
N GLN A 4 24.44 -10.17 -9.09
CA GLN A 4 24.00 -9.92 -7.71
C GLN A 4 24.71 -8.71 -7.08
N ASP A 5 25.98 -8.45 -7.43
CA ASP A 5 26.76 -7.30 -6.91
C ASP A 5 26.30 -5.97 -7.52
N GLN A 6 25.57 -6.01 -8.64
CA GLN A 6 25.02 -4.84 -9.33
C GLN A 6 23.56 -4.58 -8.96
N TRP A 7 22.93 -5.46 -8.20
CA TRP A 7 21.52 -5.35 -7.82
C TRP A 7 21.34 -4.47 -6.59
N THR A 8 21.46 -3.17 -6.83
CA THR A 8 21.22 -2.09 -5.85
C THR A 8 19.77 -1.59 -5.93
N GLU A 9 19.30 -0.90 -4.88
CA GLU A 9 17.99 -0.22 -4.89
C GLU A 9 17.82 0.69 -6.10
N GLU A 10 18.86 1.45 -6.46
CA GLU A 10 18.86 2.34 -7.62
C GLU A 10 18.63 1.57 -8.94
N THR A 11 19.28 0.42 -9.10
CA THR A 11 19.10 -0.41 -10.30
C THR A 11 17.73 -1.09 -10.35
N ALA A 12 17.17 -1.48 -9.20
CA ALA A 12 15.82 -2.03 -9.11
C ALA A 12 14.77 -0.96 -9.49
N LEU A 13 14.91 0.26 -9.00
CA LEU A 13 14.03 1.39 -9.35
C LEU A 13 14.11 1.73 -10.84
N LYS A 14 15.30 1.69 -11.45
CA LYS A 14 15.48 1.89 -12.90
C LYS A 14 14.75 0.83 -13.73
N VAL A 15 14.73 -0.43 -13.28
CA VAL A 15 13.96 -1.50 -13.95
C VAL A 15 12.47 -1.25 -13.83
N LEU A 16 11.97 -0.87 -12.65
CA LEU A 16 10.55 -0.57 -12.41
C LEU A 16 10.05 0.63 -13.22
N GLN A 17 10.94 1.58 -13.54
CA GLN A 17 10.64 2.74 -14.37
C GLN A 17 10.79 2.47 -15.88
N HIS A 18 11.20 1.27 -16.29
CA HIS A 18 11.40 0.95 -17.70
C HIS A 18 10.05 0.91 -18.44
N PRO A 19 9.94 1.51 -19.66
CA PRO A 19 8.66 1.63 -20.37
C PRO A 19 8.00 0.30 -20.79
N THR A 20 8.73 -0.81 -20.73
CA THR A 20 8.16 -2.15 -20.99
C THR A 20 7.58 -2.80 -19.73
N VAL A 21 7.78 -2.20 -18.57
CA VAL A 21 7.18 -2.65 -17.31
C VAL A 21 5.82 -1.98 -17.22
N ASP A 22 4.77 -2.79 -17.39
CA ASP A 22 3.40 -2.33 -17.15
C ASP A 22 3.19 -2.17 -15.64
N SER A 23 3.42 -0.96 -15.15
CA SER A 23 3.26 -0.59 -13.75
C SER A 23 1.85 -0.89 -13.22
N LYS A 24 0.83 -0.83 -14.09
CA LYS A 24 -0.54 -1.16 -13.73
C LYS A 24 -0.69 -2.66 -13.52
N LEU A 25 -0.20 -3.48 -14.45
CA LEU A 25 -0.24 -4.94 -14.33
C LEU A 25 0.53 -5.43 -13.09
N TRP A 26 1.69 -4.80 -12.80
CA TRP A 26 2.45 -5.10 -11.59
C TRP A 26 1.70 -4.71 -10.31
N ALA A 27 1.10 -3.52 -10.27
CA ALA A 27 0.31 -3.08 -9.13
C ALA A 27 -0.87 -4.03 -8.87
N GLU A 28 -1.57 -4.44 -9.94
CA GLU A 28 -2.67 -5.42 -9.85
C GLU A 28 -2.17 -6.78 -9.34
N ALA A 29 -1.04 -7.29 -9.85
CA ALA A 29 -0.48 -8.56 -9.39
C ALA A 29 -0.07 -8.53 -7.91
N VAL A 30 0.56 -7.43 -7.46
CA VAL A 30 0.92 -7.23 -6.05
C VAL A 30 -0.32 -7.12 -5.18
N GLU A 31 -1.35 -6.40 -5.62
CA GLU A 31 -2.65 -6.32 -4.94
C GLU A 31 -3.27 -7.71 -4.76
N TRP A 32 -3.30 -8.54 -5.81
CA TRP A 32 -3.77 -9.93 -5.71
C TRP A 32 -2.95 -10.76 -4.72
N LEU A 33 -1.62 -10.57 -4.67
CA LEU A 33 -0.77 -11.27 -3.72
C LEU A 33 -0.99 -10.81 -2.28
N ILE A 34 -1.27 -9.52 -2.04
CA ILE A 34 -1.59 -8.99 -0.71
C ILE A 34 -2.95 -9.53 -0.22
N LEU A 35 -3.92 -9.64 -1.11
CA LEU A 35 -5.29 -10.07 -0.77
C LEU A 35 -5.42 -11.60 -0.64
N PHE A 36 -4.81 -12.36 -1.55
CA PHE A 36 -5.06 -13.80 -1.70
C PHE A 36 -3.79 -14.66 -1.67
N GLY A 37 -2.61 -14.04 -1.57
CA GLY A 37 -1.35 -14.75 -1.54
C GLY A 37 -1.12 -15.55 -0.25
N PRO A 38 -0.09 -16.41 -0.22
CA PRO A 38 0.32 -17.11 0.99
C PRO A 38 0.68 -16.13 2.11
N GLU A 39 0.37 -16.47 3.37
CA GLU A 39 0.57 -15.62 4.56
C GLU A 39 1.97 -14.98 4.60
N LYS A 40 3.03 -15.79 4.46
CA LYS A 40 4.41 -15.30 4.44
C LYS A 40 4.70 -14.26 3.35
N ILE A 41 4.07 -14.41 2.18
CA ILE A 41 4.23 -13.47 1.06
C ILE A 41 3.45 -12.19 1.34
N ARG A 42 2.24 -12.30 1.90
CA ARG A 42 1.43 -11.15 2.33
C ARG A 42 2.19 -10.32 3.36
N ASP A 43 2.73 -10.95 4.40
CA ASP A 43 3.49 -10.25 5.45
C ASP A 43 4.69 -9.50 4.88
N LEU A 44 5.45 -10.14 3.99
CA LEU A 44 6.61 -9.54 3.35
C LEU A 44 6.22 -8.31 2.52
N LEU A 45 5.14 -8.42 1.74
CA LEU A 45 4.63 -7.33 0.91
C LEU A 45 4.09 -6.18 1.76
N LEU A 46 3.37 -6.48 2.84
CA LEU A 46 2.84 -5.47 3.77
C LEU A 46 3.96 -4.73 4.50
N GLN A 47 5.00 -5.43 4.99
CA GLN A 47 6.17 -4.80 5.61
C GLN A 47 6.93 -3.90 4.64
N SER A 48 7.12 -4.38 3.41
CA SER A 48 7.77 -3.61 2.34
C SER A 48 6.95 -2.38 1.97
N SER A 49 5.63 -2.53 1.85
CA SER A 49 4.70 -1.43 1.61
C SER A 49 4.74 -0.39 2.74
N GLY A 50 4.76 -0.81 4.00
CA GLY A 50 4.86 0.10 5.14
C GLY A 50 6.16 0.91 5.13
N THR A 51 7.28 0.27 4.79
CA THR A 51 8.58 0.93 4.62
C THR A 51 8.53 1.94 3.48
N ALA A 52 8.04 1.54 2.31
CA ALA A 52 7.92 2.43 1.15
C ALA A 52 6.99 3.62 1.42
N THR A 53 5.85 3.40 2.08
CA THR A 53 4.93 4.46 2.49
C THR A 53 5.61 5.46 3.44
N GLY A 54 6.38 4.98 4.43
CA GLY A 54 7.10 5.86 5.34
C GLY A 54 8.18 6.71 4.66
N HIS A 55 8.82 6.19 3.61
CA HIS A 55 9.80 6.93 2.82
C HIS A 55 9.16 7.92 1.85
N CYS A 56 8.09 7.52 1.16
CA CYS A 56 7.44 8.33 0.14
C CYS A 56 6.47 9.38 0.72
N PHE A 57 5.85 9.07 1.86
CA PHE A 57 4.86 9.91 2.53
C PHE A 57 5.20 10.08 4.03
N PRO A 58 6.31 10.76 4.36
CA PRO A 58 6.79 10.87 5.74
C PRO A 58 5.81 11.59 6.68
N GLU A 59 4.94 12.44 6.14
CA GLU A 59 3.91 13.17 6.90
C GLU A 59 2.65 12.33 7.17
N LEU A 60 2.46 11.23 6.44
CA LEU A 60 1.29 10.36 6.58
C LEU A 60 1.43 9.49 7.82
N ARG A 61 0.66 9.80 8.87
CA ARG A 61 0.68 9.05 10.14
C ARG A 61 -0.53 8.13 10.26
N PRO A 62 -0.34 6.89 10.76
CA PRO A 62 -1.47 6.02 11.06
C PRO A 62 -2.29 6.61 12.21
N SER A 63 -3.62 6.58 12.07
CA SER A 63 -4.58 6.97 13.11
C SER A 63 -4.78 5.87 14.16
N GLY A 64 -4.43 4.63 13.82
CA GLY A 64 -4.49 3.47 14.69
C GLY A 64 -3.94 2.24 13.99
N TYR A 65 -4.07 1.09 14.64
CA TYR A 65 -3.69 -0.20 14.08
C TYR A 65 -4.84 -1.19 14.18
N ALA A 66 -5.02 -1.98 13.13
CA ALA A 66 -5.97 -3.08 13.11
C ALA A 66 -5.47 -4.23 14.02
N PRO A 67 -6.34 -5.20 14.40
CA PRO A 67 -5.96 -6.33 15.25
C PRO A 67 -4.83 -7.21 14.69
N ASP A 68 -4.60 -7.14 13.38
CA ASP A 68 -3.52 -7.81 12.67
C ASP A 68 -2.22 -6.97 12.61
N GLY A 69 -2.19 -5.81 13.26
CA GLY A 69 -1.05 -4.91 13.30
C GLY A 69 -0.90 -4.01 12.07
N GLN A 70 -1.85 -4.02 11.13
CA GLN A 70 -1.79 -3.15 9.96
C GLN A 70 -2.13 -1.69 10.32
N PRO A 71 -1.41 -0.70 9.75
CA PRO A 71 -1.70 0.70 9.99
C PRO A 71 -3.02 1.12 9.33
N CYS A 72 -3.88 1.77 10.12
CA CYS A 72 -5.09 2.42 9.63
C CYS A 72 -4.85 3.91 9.44
N TYR A 73 -5.39 4.49 8.38
CA TYR A 73 -5.20 5.91 8.03
C TYR A 73 -6.55 6.60 7.87
N GLN A 74 -6.62 7.89 8.17
CA GLN A 74 -7.82 8.68 7.85
C GLN A 74 -7.87 8.96 6.36
N VAL A 75 -9.07 8.89 5.79
CA VAL A 75 -9.29 9.21 4.37
C VAL A 75 -8.89 10.65 4.03
N ALA A 76 -9.00 11.56 4.99
CA ALA A 76 -8.56 12.95 4.81
C ALA A 76 -7.02 13.03 4.63
N ASP A 77 -6.27 12.40 5.52
CA ASP A 77 -4.79 12.40 5.49
C ASP A 77 -4.26 11.68 4.24
N LEU A 78 -4.93 10.60 3.81
CA LEU A 78 -4.64 9.92 2.55
C LEU A 78 -4.88 10.83 1.34
N ALA A 79 -6.02 11.54 1.30
CA ALA A 79 -6.34 12.44 0.19
C ALA A 79 -5.32 13.58 0.08
N GLU A 80 -4.92 14.16 1.22
CA GLU A 80 -3.90 15.21 1.28
C GLU A 80 -2.53 14.69 0.81
N SER A 81 -2.10 13.53 1.33
CA SER A 81 -0.79 12.94 0.97
C SER A 81 -0.71 12.53 -0.50
N LEU A 82 -1.83 12.08 -1.08
CA LEU A 82 -1.92 11.68 -2.48
C LEU A 82 -2.27 12.84 -3.42
N GLN A 83 -2.49 14.05 -2.88
CA GLN A 83 -2.89 15.25 -3.64
C GLN A 83 -4.17 15.05 -4.49
N ILE A 84 -5.12 14.28 -3.96
CA ILE A 84 -6.42 14.00 -4.59
C ILE A 84 -7.56 14.57 -3.74
N SER A 85 -8.75 14.67 -4.32
CA SER A 85 -9.92 15.10 -3.54
C SER A 85 -10.36 14.00 -2.56
N ARG A 86 -10.98 14.38 -1.45
CA ARG A 86 -11.57 13.41 -0.49
C ARG A 86 -12.64 12.54 -1.15
N GLU A 87 -13.38 13.09 -2.09
CA GLU A 87 -14.42 12.37 -2.85
C GLU A 87 -13.81 11.33 -3.78
N GLU A 88 -12.70 11.68 -4.44
CA GLU A 88 -11.94 10.76 -5.29
C GLU A 88 -11.28 9.64 -4.46
N ALA A 89 -10.68 9.98 -3.32
CA ALA A 89 -10.17 8.98 -2.38
C ALA A 89 -11.28 8.01 -1.97
N LYS A 90 -12.45 8.50 -1.54
CA LYS A 90 -13.61 7.66 -1.21
C LYS A 90 -14.07 6.81 -2.39
N ALA A 91 -14.08 7.34 -3.61
CA ALA A 91 -14.48 6.60 -4.80
C ALA A 91 -13.50 5.45 -5.11
N ILE A 92 -12.20 5.67 -4.96
CA ILE A 92 -11.16 4.63 -5.13
C ILE A 92 -11.33 3.54 -4.06
N LEU A 93 -11.54 3.92 -2.80
CA LEU A 93 -11.76 2.98 -1.69
C LEU A 93 -13.03 2.14 -1.93
N ALA A 94 -14.15 2.78 -2.28
CA ALA A 94 -15.42 2.11 -2.55
C ALA A 94 -15.33 1.16 -3.74
N ARG A 95 -14.60 1.56 -4.80
CA ARG A 95 -14.34 0.70 -5.96
C ARG A 95 -13.54 -0.54 -5.56
N LYS A 96 -12.44 -0.37 -4.83
CA LYS A 96 -11.59 -1.48 -4.35
C LYS A 96 -12.35 -2.42 -3.42
N GLN A 97 -13.17 -1.88 -2.51
CA GLN A 97 -14.02 -2.68 -1.63
C GLN A 97 -15.03 -3.52 -2.40
N LYS A 98 -15.65 -2.95 -3.44
CA LYS A 98 -16.58 -3.66 -4.32
C LYS A 98 -15.89 -4.71 -5.20
N GLU A 99 -14.68 -4.43 -5.69
CA GLU A 99 -13.93 -5.33 -6.55
C GLU A 99 -13.45 -6.59 -5.80
N HIS A 100 -13.22 -6.48 -4.49
CA HIS A 100 -12.62 -7.56 -3.70
C HIS A 100 -13.53 -8.16 -2.62
N ASP A 101 -14.77 -7.66 -2.48
CA ASP A 101 -15.74 -8.07 -1.46
C ASP A 101 -15.15 -8.14 -0.04
N MET A 102 -14.18 -7.25 0.23
CA MET A 102 -13.41 -7.24 1.47
C MET A 102 -13.58 -5.92 2.21
N PRO A 103 -13.98 -5.95 3.50
CA PRO A 103 -14.09 -4.77 4.34
C PRO A 103 -12.70 -4.34 4.85
N HIS A 104 -11.76 -4.05 3.94
CA HIS A 104 -10.41 -3.62 4.33
C HIS A 104 -10.32 -2.14 4.72
N PHE A 105 -11.40 -1.37 4.57
CA PHE A 105 -11.45 0.02 5.03
C PHE A 105 -12.28 0.06 6.31
N ILE A 106 -11.56 -0.16 7.41
CA ILE A 106 -12.06 -0.03 8.76
C ILE A 106 -12.59 1.40 8.93
N ASP A 107 -13.90 1.50 9.17
CA ASP A 107 -14.57 2.74 9.56
C ASP A 107 -14.01 3.23 10.90
N GLU A 108 -14.13 4.52 11.20
CA GLU A 108 -13.57 5.22 12.38
C GLU A 108 -13.91 4.57 13.74
N THR A 109 -14.80 3.58 13.76
CA THR A 109 -15.34 2.88 14.93
C THR A 109 -14.59 1.59 15.31
N GLU A 110 -13.79 1.00 14.42
CA GLU A 110 -13.11 -0.28 14.66
C GLU A 110 -11.59 -0.15 14.85
N ALA A 111 -11.01 1.02 14.61
CA ALA A 111 -9.62 1.30 14.94
C ALA A 111 -9.44 1.39 16.47
N LEU A 112 -8.56 0.55 17.03
CA LEU A 112 -8.05 0.74 18.39
C LEU A 112 -7.34 2.09 18.43
N LYS A 113 -8.01 3.09 19.01
CA LYS A 113 -7.46 4.44 19.19
C LYS A 113 -6.17 4.34 19.99
N LEU A 114 -5.08 4.83 19.43
CA LEU A 114 -3.85 5.08 20.18
C LEU A 114 -4.20 6.07 21.30
N GLN A 115 -4.03 5.64 22.55
CA GLN A 115 -4.17 6.48 23.75
C GLN A 115 -3.04 7.49 23.86
#